data_AF-A0A2N5REZ3-F1
#
_entry.id   AF-A0A2N5REZ3-F1
#
_cell.length_a   1.000
_cell.length_b   1.000
_cell.length_c   1.000
_cell.angle_alpha   90.00
_cell.angle_beta   90.00
_cell.angle_gamma   90.00
#
_symmetry.space_group_name_H-M   'P 1'
#
loop_
_entity.id
_entity.type
_entity.pdbx_description
1 polymer ?
#
loop_
_entity_poly.entity_id
_entity_poly.type
_entity_poly.pdbx_seq_one_letter_code
_entity_poly.pdbx_strand_id
1 'polypeptide(L)' 'MMGPGWFGWGGWIGFIFMLVFLVLAVVFVVWLFRLLGEGPSQKSSKSRALEILAERYAKGEIDDEEYEKRKRKILEEG' A
#
# COMPACT_ATOMS: atom_id res chain seq x y z
N MET A 1 41.19 -7.12 -32.71
CA MET A 1 40.62 -7.20 -31.34
C MET A 1 40.15 -5.79 -30.98
N MET A 2 38.86 -5.51 -31.13
CA MET A 2 38.28 -4.20 -30.79
C MET A 2 37.81 -4.28 -29.34
N GLY A 3 38.53 -3.61 -28.44
CA GLY A 3 38.22 -3.59 -27.01
C GLY A 3 36.86 -2.92 -26.73
N PRO A 4 36.17 -3.30 -25.65
CA PRO A 4 34.83 -2.82 -25.37
C PRO A 4 34.85 -1.32 -25.07
N GLY A 5 34.48 -0.50 -26.06
CA GLY A 5 34.28 0.96 -25.94
C GLY A 5 33.10 1.38 -25.05
N TRP A 6 32.59 0.46 -24.24
CA TRP A 6 31.48 0.68 -23.31
C TRP A 6 31.92 1.39 -22.01
N PHE A 7 33.23 1.55 -21.78
CA PHE A 7 33.80 2.23 -20.60
C PHE A 7 34.22 3.70 -20.83
N GLY A 8 33.80 4.33 -21.93
CA GLY A 8 33.96 5.77 -22.14
C GLY A 8 32.86 6.59 -21.47
N TRP A 9 32.99 7.93 -21.45
CA TRP A 9 31.97 8.88 -20.93
C TRP A 9 30.52 8.58 -21.37
N GLY A 10 30.32 7.95 -22.54
CA GLY A 10 29.00 7.49 -23.01
C GLY A 10 28.38 6.35 -22.18
N GLY A 11 29.19 5.49 -21.55
CA GLY A 11 28.70 4.41 -20.68
C GLY A 11 28.14 4.93 -19.35
N TRP A 12 28.74 5.98 -18.79
CA TRP A 12 28.25 6.65 -17.58
C TRP A 12 26.92 7.37 -17.82
N ILE A 13 26.80 8.05 -18.96
CA ILE A 13 25.54 8.69 -19.38
C ILE A 13 24.44 7.63 -19.56
N GLY A 14 24.75 6.49 -20.20
CA GLY A 14 23.81 5.38 -20.35
C GLY A 14 23.37 4.79 -19.00
N PHE A 15 24.30 4.63 -18.06
CA PHE A 15 24.00 4.13 -16.72
C PHE A 15 23.09 5.08 -15.93
N ILE A 16 23.37 6.38 -15.97
CA ILE A 16 22.52 7.40 -15.34
C ILE A 16 21.13 7.41 -15.97
N PHE A 17 21.04 7.34 -17.30
CA PHE A 17 19.77 7.32 -18.00
C PHE A 17 18.94 6.09 -17.63
N MET A 18 19.58 4.93 -17.47
CA MET A 18 18.94 3.69 -17.01
C MET A 18 18.39 3.84 -15.58
N LEU A 19 19.14 4.46 -14.67
CA LEU A 19 18.69 4.72 -13.30
C LEU A 19 17.53 5.71 -13.26
N VAL A 20 17.60 6.79 -14.03
CA VAL A 20 16.51 7.78 -14.15
C VAL A 20 15.25 7.11 -14.68
N PHE A 21 15.39 6.26 -15.70
CA PHE A 21 14.27 5.49 -16.26
C PHE A 21 13.65 4.54 -15.23
N LEU A 22 14.48 3.85 -14.43
CA LEU A 22 14.00 2.98 -13.34
C LEU A 22 13.21 3.78 -12.30
N VAL A 23 13.74 4.92 -11.85
CA VAL A 23 13.06 5.79 -10.88
C VAL A 23 11.73 6.30 -11.46
N LEU A 24 11.72 6.75 -12.72
CA LEU A 24 10.51 7.15 -13.42
C LEU A 24 9.48 6.03 -13.50
N ALA A 25 9.92 4.80 -13.82
CA ALA A 25 9.04 3.63 -13.88
C ALA A 25 8.41 3.35 -12.51
N VAL A 26 9.20 3.38 -11.43
CA VAL A 26 8.69 3.22 -10.05
C VAL A 26 7.69 4.32 -9.70
N VAL A 27 8.01 5.58 -9.98
CA VAL A 27 7.12 6.71 -9.72
C VAL A 27 5.82 6.57 -10.52
N PHE A 28 5.90 6.19 -11.78
CA PHE A 28 4.74 5.99 -12.64
C PHE A 28 3.84 4.85 -12.13
N VAL A 29 4.43 3.72 -11.75
CA VAL A 29 3.70 2.58 -11.17
C VAL A 29 3.04 2.98 -9.84
N VAL A 30 3.78 3.66 -8.94
CA VAL A 30 3.22 4.17 -7.68
C VAL A 30 2.10 5.17 -7.94
N TRP A 31 2.26 6.07 -8.90
CA TRP A 31 1.24 7.06 -9.25
C TRP A 31 -0.01 6.39 -9.83
N LEU A 32 0.15 5.38 -10.67
CA LEU A 32 -0.96 4.59 -11.22
C LEU A 32 -1.70 3.84 -10.11
N PHE A 33 -0.97 3.17 -9.20
CA PHE A 33 -1.57 2.53 -8.03
C PHE A 33 -2.18 3.53 -7.06
N ARG A 34 -1.70 4.78 -6.99
CA ARG A 34 -2.29 5.85 -6.17
C ARG A 34 -3.55 6.45 -6.79
N LEU A 35 -3.68 6.40 -8.12
CA LEU A 35 -4.89 6.82 -8.84
C LEU A 35 -5.96 5.72 -8.87
N LEU A 36 -5.56 4.46 -9.03
CA LEU A 36 -6.47 3.31 -9.12
C LEU A 36 -6.74 2.65 -7.76
N GLY A 37 -5.84 2.82 -6.80
CA GLY A 37 -5.90 2.20 -5.49
C GLY A 37 -5.83 3.26 -4.40
N GLU A 38 -6.79 3.21 -3.49
CA GLU A 38 -6.50 3.48 -2.09
C GLU A 38 -5.10 2.92 -1.77
N GLY A 39 -4.20 3.80 -1.32
CA GLY A 39 -2.80 3.48 -1.05
C GLY A 39 -2.63 2.31 -0.07
N PRO A 40 -1.38 1.92 0.28
CA PRO A 40 -1.09 0.73 1.10
C PRO A 40 -2.10 0.68 2.23
N SER A 41 -2.98 -0.32 2.17
CA SER A 41 -4.27 -0.32 2.85
C SER A 41 -4.09 0.09 4.30
N GLN A 42 -4.28 1.38 4.54
CA GLN A 42 -4.80 1.84 5.80
C GLN A 42 -6.21 1.27 5.76
N LYS A 43 -6.36 -0.03 6.08
CA LYS A 43 -7.62 -0.64 6.48
C LYS A 43 -8.27 0.47 7.29
N SER A 44 -9.33 1.06 6.75
CA SER A 44 -9.98 2.21 7.36
C SER A 44 -10.04 1.94 8.86
N SER A 45 -9.78 2.93 9.71
CA SER A 45 -9.84 2.73 11.17
C SER A 45 -11.08 1.92 11.58
N LYS A 46 -12.17 2.06 10.81
CA LYS A 46 -13.38 1.22 10.74
C LYS A 46 -13.12 -0.29 10.58
N SER A 47 -12.44 -0.72 9.52
CA SER A 47 -12.10 -2.14 9.28
C SER A 47 -11.26 -2.71 10.43
N ARG A 48 -10.30 -1.94 10.96
CA ARG A 48 -9.50 -2.36 12.12
C ARG A 48 -10.33 -2.45 13.40
N ALA A 49 -11.23 -1.50 13.63
CA ALA A 49 -12.14 -1.49 14.78
C ALA A 49 -13.15 -2.65 14.73
N LEU A 50 -13.70 -2.96 13.55
CA LEU A 50 -14.58 -4.11 13.34
C LEU A 50 -13.86 -5.45 13.54
N GLU A 51 -12.62 -5.57 13.09
CA GLU A 51 -11.80 -6.77 13.27
C GLU A 51 -11.48 -7.02 14.75
N ILE A 52 -11.12 -5.97 15.50
CA ILE A 52 -10.93 -6.04 16.96
C ILE A 52 -12.24 -6.39 17.68
N LEU A 53 -13.37 -5.83 17.25
CA LEU A 53 -14.69 -6.13 17.82
C LEU A 53 -15.06 -7.61 17.61
N ALA A 54 -14.85 -8.13 16.40
CA ALA A 54 -15.11 -9.53 16.07
C ALA A 54 -14.22 -10.49 16.86
N GLU A 55 -12.96 -10.15 17.09
CA GLU A 55 -12.04 -10.96 17.89
C GLU A 55 -12.50 -11.10 19.35
N ARG A 56 -12.99 -10.01 19.96
CA ARG A 56 -13.50 -10.03 21.34
C ARG A 56 -14.80 -10.82 21.47
N TYR A 57 -15.66 -10.76 20.46
CA TYR A 57 -16.87 -11.57 20.38
C TYR A 57 -16.54 -13.07 20.27
N ALA A 58 -15.58 -13.44 19.42
CA ALA A 58 -15.11 -14.82 19.29
C ALA A 58 -14.46 -15.35 20.58
N LYS A 59 -13.84 -14.46 21.37
CA LYS A 59 -13.33 -14.78 22.71
C LYS A 59 -14.43 -14.88 23.78
N GLY A 60 -15.67 -14.53 23.46
CA GLY A 60 -16.79 -14.50 24.40
C GLY A 60 -16.68 -13.38 25.44
N GLU A 61 -15.86 -12.36 25.21
CA GLU A 61 -15.69 -11.22 26.12
C GLU A 61 -16.84 -10.19 26.02
N ILE A 62 -17.63 -10.28 24.96
CA ILE A 62 -18.79 -9.41 24.69
C ILE A 62 -19.94 -10.27 24.15
N ASP A 63 -21.16 -9.89 24.54
CA ASP A 63 -22.40 -10.57 24.15
C ASP A 63 -22.87 -10.14 22.75
N ASP A 64 -23.76 -10.93 22.14
CA ASP A 64 -24.37 -10.67 20.83
C ASP A 64 -25.02 -9.27 20.76
N GLU A 65 -25.75 -8.87 21.80
CA GLU A 65 -26.39 -7.55 21.84
C GLU A 65 -25.36 -6.42 21.82
N GLU A 66 -24.25 -6.60 22.54
CA GLU A 66 -23.22 -5.57 22.66
C GLU A 66 -22.37 -5.48 21.39
N TYR A 67 -22.09 -6.62 20.76
CA TYR A 67 -21.44 -6.69 19.45
C TYR A 67 -22.25 -5.93 18.39
N GLU A 68 -23.55 -6.22 18.28
CA GLU A 68 -24.42 -5.59 17.28
C GLU A 68 -24.59 -4.08 17.52
N LYS A 69 -24.67 -3.65 18.78
CA LYS A 69 -24.76 -2.22 19.13
C LYS A 69 -23.48 -1.45 18.76
N ARG A 70 -22.31 -2.01 19.06
CA ARG A 70 -21.01 -1.40 18.75
C ARG A 70 -20.70 -1.42 17.25
N LYS A 71 -21.05 -2.51 16.56
CA LYS A 71 -20.95 -2.64 15.10
C LYS A 71 -21.80 -1.59 14.38
N ARG A 72 -23.06 -1.41 14.79
CA ARG A 72 -23.93 -0.36 14.24
C ARG A 72 -23.35 1.03 14.45
N LYS A 73 -22.85 1.32 15.65
CA LYS A 73 -22.23 2.62 15.96
C LYS A 73 -21.01 2.90 15.07
N ILE A 74 -20.14 1.92 14.86
CA ILE A 74 -18.97 2.04 13.97
C ILE A 74 -19.40 2.19 12.49
N LEU A 75 -20.54 1.62 12.11
CA LEU A 75 -21.09 1.74 10.77
C LEU A 75 -21.76 3.10 10.52
N GLU A 76 -22.45 3.66 11.53
CA GLU A 76 -23.18 4.94 11.49
C GLU A 76 -22.31 6.19 11.68
N GLU A 77 -21.17 6.10 12.38
CA GLU A 77 -20.28 7.25 12.63
C GLU A 77 -19.38 7.64 11.44
N GLY A 78 -19.57 7.06 10.25
CA GLY A 78 -18.81 7.41 9.04
C GLY A 78 -19.68 7.50 7.81
#